data_AF-A0A2T3Q4J7-F1
#
_entry.id   AF-A0A2T3Q4J7-F1
#
_cell.length_a   1.000
_cell.length_b   1.000
_cell.length_c   1.000
_cell.angle_alpha   90.00
_cell.angle_beta   90.00
_cell.angle_gamma   90.00
#
_symmetry.space_group_name_H-M   'P 1'
#
loop_
_entity.id
_entity.type
_entity.pdbx_description
1 polymer ?
#
loop_
_entity_poly.entity_id
_entity_poly.type
_entity_poly.pdbx_seq_one_letter_code
_entity_poly.pdbx_strand_id
1 'polypeptide(L)'
;MAIQLQQFLSVAKNNTVVANQNNQGEVTLKSGRFEGKTLYPFAKHTQTQSNLNLQTMGLFLNSLQKEYGSDITSHLASKLDITSGSKPLSGKVIQTIIGEANAISKAMTAFNAQAVHDFIASSNGAQKLLANNDHEQWLAPNNAAGKQFEGLLHEACDKQHHQLTQREIAEIAQTVVDDIHRLPQGIQEDFNQVADAFNQKDHYQVLHNLDNCAQKIMLRAQFDLADVDKQKLGADDKSGYQQHIVSELTQGLSQTQASDLLNSILNHPTSKELVQLLNSPGFKMQVMDDLEQADIPHEEQLLTLTKLCRTETLLDALITELDKRAHGSDKASQRLNDWVSYYGQGIGAGEISASDPEFASAFLTMQANDNHLNLDDCGLTQEPVAAQTKQYVTLTNPTAVTNALKEIAAKVDEKRSEQFEKDFDRATYLVDGAQISRNEDSTLDDISKIPTGVSYFANQELFASVLISLMNEQGITPIGDPTSTFNLYNKEDGTMELHAQLDMQLKMMIGLNEEPLDPDKSSLHLEVNLTIAAHNSQIDAKLNGPINVDYRADPL
;
A
#
# COMPACT_ATOMS: atom_id res chain seq x y z
N MET A 1 30.19 12.41 -2.75
CA MET A 1 29.14 12.58 -3.78
C MET A 1 29.69 12.09 -5.11
N ALA A 2 28.99 11.15 -5.77
CA ALA A 2 29.35 10.69 -7.10
C ALA A 2 28.49 11.45 -8.13
N ILE A 3 29.11 11.96 -9.19
CA ILE A 3 28.38 12.60 -10.29
C ILE A 3 27.64 11.51 -11.08
N GLN A 4 26.37 11.73 -11.40
CA GLN A 4 25.56 10.82 -12.22
C GLN A 4 25.78 11.09 -13.72
N LEU A 5 25.60 10.09 -14.57
CA LEU A 5 25.80 10.25 -16.02
C LEU A 5 24.82 11.27 -16.62
N GLN A 6 23.59 11.31 -16.12
CA GLN A 6 22.57 12.27 -16.53
C GLN A 6 22.99 13.73 -16.25
N GLN A 7 23.82 13.97 -15.24
CA GLN A 7 24.40 15.28 -14.96
C GLN A 7 25.44 15.68 -16.02
N PHE A 8 26.19 14.72 -16.57
CA PHE A 8 27.05 14.99 -17.73
C PHE A 8 26.24 15.36 -18.96
N LEU A 9 25.13 14.65 -19.25
CA LEU A 9 24.26 14.95 -20.37
C LEU A 9 23.59 16.33 -20.26
N SER A 10 23.06 16.66 -19.08
CA SER A 10 22.37 17.93 -18.83
C SER A 10 23.31 19.14 -18.91
N VAL A 11 24.53 18.99 -18.40
CA VAL A 11 25.56 20.04 -18.39
C VAL A 11 26.23 20.16 -19.76
N ALA A 12 26.54 19.05 -20.42
CA ALA A 12 27.29 19.07 -21.68
C ALA A 12 26.54 19.78 -22.80
N LYS A 13 25.27 19.44 -23.06
CA LYS A 13 24.54 19.86 -24.28
C LYS A 13 25.44 19.76 -25.52
N ASN A 14 25.93 20.90 -26.05
CA ASN A 14 26.86 20.98 -27.21
C ASN A 14 28.26 21.51 -26.85
N ASN A 15 28.56 21.65 -25.56
CA ASN A 15 29.73 22.29 -25.00
C ASN A 15 30.68 21.27 -24.37
N THR A 16 31.90 21.71 -24.08
CA THR A 16 32.88 20.93 -23.36
C THR A 16 32.63 20.99 -21.86
N VAL A 17 32.82 19.88 -21.16
CA VAL A 17 32.58 19.72 -19.72
C VAL A 17 33.91 19.70 -18.96
N VAL A 18 33.94 20.34 -17.79
CA VAL A 18 35.07 20.29 -16.85
C VAL A 18 34.55 20.13 -15.42
N ALA A 19 35.21 19.28 -14.64
CA ALA A 19 34.99 19.14 -13.21
C ALA A 19 35.55 20.36 -12.46
N ASN A 20 34.76 20.93 -11.57
CA ASN A 20 35.11 22.07 -10.74
C ASN A 20 34.93 21.70 -9.27
N GLN A 21 35.96 21.91 -8.46
CA GLN A 21 35.90 21.68 -7.02
C GLN A 21 35.74 23.01 -6.29
N ASN A 22 34.73 23.13 -5.43
CA ASN A 22 34.55 24.34 -4.62
C ASN A 22 35.51 24.34 -3.41
N ASN A 23 35.57 25.46 -2.67
CA ASN A 23 36.45 25.62 -1.51
C ASN A 23 36.12 24.67 -0.33
N GLN A 24 34.98 23.97 -0.39
CA GLN A 24 34.54 22.99 0.60
C GLN A 24 34.83 21.54 0.14
N GLY A 25 35.47 21.35 -1.02
CA GLY A 25 35.85 20.05 -1.56
C GLY A 25 34.77 19.37 -2.41
N GLU A 26 33.62 20.01 -2.62
CA GLU A 26 32.51 19.47 -3.42
C GLU A 26 32.80 19.58 -4.91
N VAL A 27 32.54 18.50 -5.66
CA VAL A 27 32.82 18.40 -7.10
C VAL A 27 31.55 18.62 -7.90
N THR A 28 31.56 19.62 -8.79
CA THR A 28 30.46 20.00 -9.67
C THR A 28 30.90 19.97 -11.15
N LEU A 29 29.95 19.86 -12.08
CA LEU A 29 30.24 19.96 -13.52
C LEU A 29 29.93 21.37 -14.05
N LYS A 30 30.79 21.88 -14.95
CA LYS A 30 30.54 23.12 -15.71
C LYS A 30 30.75 22.88 -17.20
N SER A 31 30.01 23.60 -18.04
CA SER A 31 30.17 23.54 -19.51
C SER A 31 30.47 24.89 -20.17
N GLY A 32 31.18 24.87 -21.30
CA GLY A 32 31.46 26.05 -22.13
C GLY A 32 32.05 25.72 -23.51
N ARG A 33 32.06 26.71 -24.42
CA ARG A 33 32.76 26.61 -25.72
C ARG A 33 34.24 26.90 -25.51
N PHE A 34 35.08 25.86 -25.47
CA PHE A 34 36.54 26.02 -25.37
C PHE A 34 37.17 25.78 -26.74
N GLU A 35 37.05 26.76 -27.64
CA GLU A 35 37.70 26.78 -28.95
C GLU A 35 39.22 26.93 -28.78
N GLY A 36 39.93 25.85 -28.44
CA GLY A 36 41.41 25.81 -28.46
C GLY A 36 42.12 26.89 -27.62
N LYS A 37 41.42 27.61 -26.75
CA LYS A 37 41.97 28.65 -25.88
C LYS A 37 41.60 28.38 -24.43
N THR A 38 42.65 28.49 -23.63
CA THR A 38 42.82 28.15 -22.21
C THR A 38 41.68 28.66 -21.34
N LEU A 39 41.03 27.76 -20.60
CA LEU A 39 40.45 28.12 -19.30
C LEU A 39 41.63 28.37 -18.36
N TYR A 40 41.87 29.62 -17.97
CA TYR A 40 42.48 29.83 -16.66
C TYR A 40 41.35 29.61 -15.65
N PRO A 41 41.37 28.51 -14.86
CA PRO A 41 40.45 28.42 -13.74
C PRO A 41 40.83 29.54 -12.76
N PHE A 42 39.83 30.22 -12.20
CA PHE A 42 40.00 31.08 -11.03
C PHE A 42 40.33 30.25 -9.78
N ALA A 43 41.34 29.39 -9.86
CA ALA A 43 41.84 28.55 -8.78
C ALA A 43 43.33 28.83 -8.60
N LYS A 44 43.70 29.14 -7.35
CA LYS A 44 45.09 29.32 -6.93
C LYS A 44 45.93 28.12 -7.38
N HIS A 45 47.09 28.43 -7.96
CA HIS A 45 48.18 27.54 -8.41
C HIS A 45 48.14 26.07 -7.92
N THR A 46 47.98 25.12 -8.85
CA THR A 46 48.81 23.88 -9.03
C THR A 46 48.27 22.86 -10.03
N GLN A 47 47.00 22.91 -10.49
CA GLN A 47 46.50 21.95 -11.48
C GLN A 47 46.76 22.38 -12.95
N THR A 48 47.50 21.57 -13.70
CA THR A 48 47.61 21.71 -15.16
C THR A 48 46.28 21.34 -15.83
N GLN A 49 45.95 21.98 -16.95
CA GLN A 49 44.71 21.72 -17.69
C GLN A 49 44.54 20.25 -18.09
N SER A 50 45.64 19.55 -18.37
CA SER A 50 45.66 18.11 -18.59
C SER A 50 45.12 17.34 -17.38
N ASN A 51 45.53 17.70 -16.15
CA ASN A 51 45.04 17.05 -14.93
C ASN A 51 43.52 17.25 -14.71
N LEU A 52 42.99 18.43 -15.05
CA LEU A 52 41.54 18.71 -14.97
C LEU A 52 40.74 17.91 -16.01
N ASN A 53 41.28 17.76 -17.23
CA ASN A 53 40.69 16.93 -18.26
C ASN A 53 40.68 15.45 -17.83
N LEU A 54 41.78 14.95 -17.27
CA LEU A 54 41.90 13.59 -16.74
C LEU A 54 40.92 13.35 -15.58
N GLN A 55 40.81 14.30 -14.66
CA GLN A 55 39.83 14.23 -13.56
C GLN A 55 38.39 14.17 -14.08
N THR A 56 38.06 15.01 -15.08
CA THR A 56 36.72 15.03 -15.68
C THR A 56 36.41 13.73 -16.42
N MET A 57 37.37 13.19 -17.18
CA MET A 57 37.25 11.89 -17.86
C MET A 57 37.12 10.73 -16.86
N GLY A 58 37.88 10.74 -15.76
CA GLY A 58 37.76 9.73 -14.71
C GLY A 58 36.41 9.75 -14.01
N LEU A 59 35.86 10.95 -13.76
CA LEU A 59 34.50 11.09 -13.22
C LEU A 59 33.45 10.57 -14.20
N PHE A 60 33.60 10.89 -15.49
CA PHE A 60 32.71 10.40 -16.54
C PHE A 60 32.73 8.87 -16.66
N LEU A 61 33.93 8.26 -16.66
CA LEU A 61 34.07 6.80 -16.70
C LEU A 61 33.50 6.12 -15.45
N ASN A 62 33.68 6.71 -14.26
CA ASN A 62 33.05 6.20 -13.04
C ASN A 62 31.52 6.27 -13.11
N SER A 63 30.95 7.33 -13.69
CA SER A 63 29.50 7.41 -13.94
C SER A 63 29.05 6.37 -14.96
N LEU A 64 29.82 6.18 -16.04
CA LEU A 64 29.54 5.18 -17.09
C LEU A 64 29.60 3.75 -16.54
N GLN A 65 30.58 3.45 -15.68
CA GLN A 65 30.73 2.14 -15.03
C GLN A 65 29.56 1.82 -14.10
N LYS A 66 29.02 2.83 -13.42
CA LYS A 66 27.86 2.63 -12.55
C LYS A 66 26.58 2.32 -13.34
N GLU A 67 26.46 2.84 -14.55
CA GLU A 67 25.25 2.70 -15.37
C GLU A 67 25.30 1.49 -16.30
N TYR A 68 26.47 1.20 -16.87
CA TYR A 68 26.65 0.16 -17.89
C TYR A 68 27.62 -0.96 -17.49
N GLY A 69 28.18 -0.92 -16.28
CA GLY A 69 29.16 -1.90 -15.80
C GLY A 69 30.59 -1.69 -16.30
N SER A 70 31.50 -2.49 -15.75
CA SER A 70 32.95 -2.40 -16.00
C SER A 70 33.35 -2.76 -17.41
N ASP A 71 32.66 -3.69 -18.06
CA ASP A 71 33.09 -4.28 -19.33
C ASP A 71 32.82 -3.33 -20.49
N ILE A 72 31.59 -2.79 -20.55
CA ILE A 72 31.23 -1.71 -21.49
C ILE A 72 32.14 -0.51 -21.27
N THR A 73 32.34 -0.11 -20.00
CA THR A 73 33.16 1.07 -19.68
C THR A 73 34.61 0.88 -20.07
N SER A 74 35.20 -0.29 -19.83
CA SER A 74 36.59 -0.59 -20.20
C SER A 74 36.78 -0.60 -21.71
N HIS A 75 35.81 -1.16 -22.45
CA HIS A 75 35.80 -1.11 -23.92
C HIS A 75 35.78 0.34 -24.42
N LEU A 76 34.89 1.18 -23.86
CA LEU A 76 34.71 2.56 -24.30
C LEU A 76 35.81 3.51 -23.78
N ALA A 77 36.44 3.21 -22.65
CA ALA A 77 37.57 3.95 -22.12
C ALA A 77 38.74 3.97 -23.12
N SER A 78 38.96 2.88 -23.86
CA SER A 78 39.98 2.82 -24.92
C SER A 78 39.77 3.82 -26.07
N LYS A 79 38.52 4.31 -26.24
CA LYS A 79 38.14 5.31 -27.25
C LYS A 79 38.28 6.75 -26.74
N LEU A 80 38.48 6.92 -25.44
CA LEU A 80 38.83 8.21 -24.83
C LEU A 80 40.36 8.32 -24.79
N ASP A 81 40.92 9.45 -25.24
CA ASP A 81 42.35 9.76 -25.13
C ASP A 81 42.71 10.12 -23.68
N ILE A 82 42.66 9.12 -22.79
CA ILE A 82 42.85 9.26 -21.33
C ILE A 82 44.33 9.34 -20.97
N THR A 83 45.24 8.93 -21.85
CA THR A 83 46.68 8.88 -21.51
C THR A 83 47.36 10.24 -21.53
N SER A 84 46.85 11.20 -22.32
CA SER A 84 47.51 12.50 -22.50
C SER A 84 46.80 13.66 -21.78
N GLY A 85 45.50 13.52 -21.47
CA GLY A 85 44.65 14.62 -20.99
C GLY A 85 44.63 15.83 -21.93
N SER A 86 45.07 15.65 -23.18
CA SER A 86 45.38 16.74 -24.11
C SER A 86 44.12 17.39 -24.69
N LYS A 87 43.00 16.66 -24.68
CA LYS A 87 41.70 17.10 -25.18
C LYS A 87 40.67 17.10 -24.06
N PRO A 88 39.84 18.16 -23.96
CA PRO A 88 38.78 18.19 -22.97
C PRO A 88 37.56 17.38 -23.45
N LEU A 89 36.77 16.87 -22.51
CA LEU A 89 35.61 16.02 -22.81
C LEU A 89 34.46 16.86 -23.39
N SER A 90 34.19 16.70 -24.70
CA SER A 90 33.13 17.45 -25.38
C SER A 90 31.77 16.77 -25.27
N GLY A 91 30.68 17.55 -25.29
CA GLY A 91 29.32 17.01 -25.31
C GLY A 91 29.05 16.06 -26.47
N LYS A 92 29.66 16.30 -27.64
CA LYS A 92 29.58 15.37 -28.76
C LYS A 92 30.23 14.02 -28.44
N VAL A 93 31.41 14.03 -27.81
CA VAL A 93 32.09 12.79 -27.37
C VAL A 93 31.28 12.07 -26.29
N ILE A 94 30.72 12.81 -25.33
CA ILE A 94 29.84 12.25 -24.30
C ILE A 94 28.64 11.56 -24.95
N GLN A 95 27.94 12.23 -25.87
CA GLN A 95 26.79 11.66 -26.59
C GLN A 95 27.17 10.45 -27.45
N THR A 96 28.32 10.48 -28.15
CA THR A 96 28.80 9.35 -28.93
C THR A 96 29.12 8.14 -28.05
N ILE A 97 29.85 8.34 -26.95
CA ILE A 97 30.20 7.25 -26.04
C ILE A 97 28.96 6.66 -25.37
N ILE A 98 28.00 7.48 -24.95
CA ILE A 98 26.73 7.02 -24.38
C ILE A 98 25.89 6.28 -25.43
N GLY A 99 25.83 6.79 -26.66
CA GLY A 99 25.13 6.12 -27.77
C GLY A 99 25.73 4.75 -28.08
N GLU A 100 27.06 4.63 -28.07
CA GLU A 100 27.75 3.35 -28.21
C GLU A 100 27.54 2.42 -27.00
N ALA A 101 27.56 2.94 -25.78
CA ALA A 101 27.26 2.18 -24.56
C ALA A 101 25.86 1.58 -24.62
N ASN A 102 24.86 2.38 -25.00
CA ASN A 102 23.48 1.93 -25.20
C ASN A 102 23.37 0.85 -26.28
N ALA A 103 24.09 1.00 -27.40
CA ALA A 103 24.08 0.00 -28.47
C ALA A 103 24.71 -1.33 -28.01
N ILE A 104 25.83 -1.29 -27.28
CA ILE A 104 26.50 -2.48 -26.74
C ILE A 104 25.60 -3.14 -25.67
N SER A 105 25.04 -2.37 -24.75
CA SER A 105 24.11 -2.85 -23.73
C SER A 105 22.91 -3.55 -24.37
N LYS A 106 22.27 -2.93 -25.37
CA LYS A 106 21.14 -3.55 -26.08
C LYS A 106 21.52 -4.84 -26.80
N ALA A 107 22.68 -4.89 -27.45
CA ALA A 107 23.17 -6.10 -28.10
C ALA A 107 23.46 -7.22 -27.08
N MET A 108 23.93 -6.85 -25.89
CA MET A 108 24.21 -7.77 -24.80
C MET A 108 22.95 -8.32 -24.15
N THR A 109 21.95 -7.48 -23.88
CA THR A 109 20.62 -7.92 -23.44
C THR A 109 20.03 -8.92 -24.43
N ALA A 110 20.08 -8.63 -25.74
CA ALA A 110 19.60 -9.57 -26.76
C ALA A 110 20.39 -10.89 -26.78
N PHE A 111 21.72 -10.83 -26.58
CA PHE A 111 22.56 -12.02 -26.49
C PHE A 111 22.20 -12.87 -25.27
N ASN A 112 22.08 -12.26 -24.09
CA ASN A 112 21.74 -12.95 -22.84
C ASN A 112 20.33 -13.56 -22.94
N ALA A 113 19.36 -12.84 -23.53
CA ALA A 113 18.03 -13.37 -23.77
C ALA A 113 18.05 -14.62 -24.66
N GLN A 114 18.83 -14.62 -25.75
CA GLN A 114 18.98 -15.82 -26.59
C GLN A 114 19.66 -16.96 -25.82
N ALA A 115 20.68 -16.66 -25.01
CA ALA A 115 21.39 -17.67 -24.22
C ALA A 115 20.49 -18.30 -23.14
N VAL A 116 19.57 -17.52 -22.55
CA VAL A 116 18.53 -18.02 -21.64
C VAL A 116 17.56 -18.93 -22.39
N HIS A 117 17.09 -18.52 -23.58
CA HIS A 117 16.23 -19.37 -24.41
C HIS A 117 16.89 -20.71 -24.75
N ASP A 118 18.17 -20.69 -25.13
CA ASP A 118 18.95 -21.89 -25.42
C ASP A 118 19.11 -22.79 -24.19
N PHE A 119 19.26 -22.19 -23.00
CA PHE A 119 19.33 -22.91 -21.72
C PHE A 119 17.99 -23.60 -21.39
N ILE A 120 16.87 -22.90 -21.61
CA ILE A 120 15.51 -23.43 -21.36
C ILE A 120 15.19 -24.60 -22.30
N ALA A 121 15.55 -24.47 -23.58
CA ALA A 121 15.33 -25.51 -24.58
C ALA A 121 16.26 -26.73 -24.42
N SER A 122 17.32 -26.63 -23.61
CA SER A 122 18.33 -27.69 -23.44
C SER A 122 17.91 -28.73 -22.41
N SER A 123 17.97 -30.01 -22.79
CA SER A 123 17.75 -31.14 -21.88
C SER A 123 18.80 -31.23 -20.75
N ASN A 124 19.97 -30.63 -20.95
CA ASN A 124 21.03 -30.52 -19.92
C ASN A 124 21.00 -29.18 -19.17
N GLY A 125 20.11 -28.25 -19.57
CA GLY A 125 19.94 -26.93 -18.97
C GLY A 125 18.79 -26.93 -17.97
N ALA A 126 17.73 -26.18 -18.28
CA ALA A 126 16.59 -26.00 -17.37
C ALA A 126 15.89 -27.31 -17.00
N GLN A 127 15.74 -28.26 -17.94
CA GLN A 127 15.09 -29.53 -17.63
C GLN A 127 15.82 -30.31 -16.54
N LYS A 128 17.13 -30.44 -16.64
CA LYS A 128 17.95 -31.12 -15.63
C LYS A 128 17.96 -30.38 -14.31
N LEU A 129 18.04 -29.05 -14.34
CA LEU A 129 17.99 -28.21 -13.14
C LEU A 129 16.68 -28.42 -12.38
N LEU A 130 15.55 -28.28 -13.07
CA LEU A 130 14.23 -28.39 -12.47
C LEU A 130 13.93 -29.83 -12.01
N ALA A 131 14.34 -30.85 -12.75
CA ALA A 131 14.23 -32.25 -12.32
C ALA A 131 15.00 -32.54 -11.02
N ASN A 132 16.19 -31.94 -10.83
CA ASN A 132 16.94 -32.08 -9.57
C ASN A 132 16.27 -31.39 -8.37
N ASN A 133 15.30 -30.51 -8.63
CA ASN A 133 14.56 -29.75 -7.62
C ASN A 133 13.07 -30.18 -7.55
N ASP A 134 12.73 -31.35 -8.10
CA ASP A 134 11.36 -31.89 -8.16
C ASP A 134 10.32 -30.99 -8.87
N HIS A 135 10.79 -30.20 -9.85
CA HIS A 135 10.01 -29.20 -10.60
C HIS A 135 9.95 -29.47 -12.12
N GLU A 136 10.19 -30.71 -12.57
CA GLU A 136 10.21 -31.05 -14.00
C GLU A 136 8.89 -30.66 -14.71
N GLN A 137 7.77 -30.72 -13.99
CA GLN A 137 6.43 -30.34 -14.46
C GLN A 137 6.30 -28.86 -14.85
N TRP A 138 7.16 -27.96 -14.36
CA TRP A 138 7.08 -26.54 -14.72
C TRP A 138 7.33 -26.31 -16.21
N LEU A 139 8.15 -27.15 -16.86
CA LEU A 139 8.40 -27.08 -18.30
C LEU A 139 7.35 -27.81 -19.14
N ALA A 140 6.28 -28.33 -18.52
CA ALA A 140 5.18 -28.94 -19.28
C ALA A 140 4.54 -27.91 -20.23
N PRO A 141 4.11 -28.32 -21.43
CA PRO A 141 3.49 -27.41 -22.38
C PRO A 141 2.30 -26.65 -21.76
N ASN A 142 2.26 -25.32 -21.96
CA ASN A 142 1.23 -24.41 -21.44
C ASN A 142 1.16 -24.23 -19.91
N ASN A 143 2.13 -24.77 -19.16
CA ASN A 143 2.24 -24.55 -17.72
C ASN A 143 2.62 -23.07 -17.43
N ALA A 144 1.88 -22.43 -16.51
CA ALA A 144 2.13 -21.05 -16.12
C ALA A 144 3.46 -20.89 -15.34
N ALA A 145 3.82 -21.88 -14.52
CA ALA A 145 5.05 -21.88 -13.74
C ALA A 145 6.30 -21.81 -14.63
N GLY A 146 6.32 -22.53 -15.75
CA GLY A 146 7.43 -22.50 -16.71
C GLY A 146 7.65 -21.12 -17.32
N LYS A 147 6.56 -20.45 -17.75
CA LYS A 147 6.63 -19.08 -18.26
C LYS A 147 7.09 -18.09 -17.19
N GLN A 148 6.63 -18.28 -15.95
CA GLN A 148 7.04 -17.40 -14.85
C GLN A 148 8.51 -17.60 -14.48
N PHE A 149 8.99 -18.84 -14.43
CA PHE A 149 10.40 -19.15 -14.23
C PHE A 149 11.27 -18.56 -15.34
N GLU A 150 10.86 -18.70 -16.61
CA GLU A 150 11.52 -18.08 -17.76
C GLU A 150 11.61 -16.55 -17.60
N GLY A 151 10.49 -15.89 -17.24
CA GLY A 151 10.45 -14.44 -17.00
C GLY A 151 11.40 -13.98 -15.89
N LEU A 152 11.40 -14.66 -14.74
CA LEU A 152 12.31 -14.35 -13.62
C LEU A 152 13.78 -14.56 -13.99
N LEU A 153 14.08 -15.62 -14.75
CA LEU A 153 15.43 -15.90 -15.22
C LEU A 153 15.91 -14.84 -16.21
N HIS A 154 15.05 -14.40 -17.12
CA HIS A 154 15.34 -13.27 -18.01
C HIS A 154 15.65 -12.00 -17.21
N GLU A 155 14.80 -11.64 -16.25
CA GLU A 155 15.01 -10.43 -15.43
C GLU A 155 16.33 -10.49 -14.63
N ALA A 156 16.65 -11.65 -14.05
CA ALA A 156 17.90 -11.85 -13.31
C ALA A 156 19.14 -11.79 -14.21
N CYS A 157 19.04 -12.30 -15.45
CA CYS A 157 20.10 -12.23 -16.45
C CYS A 157 20.26 -10.83 -17.06
N ASP A 158 19.18 -10.08 -17.21
CA ASP A 158 19.19 -8.72 -17.77
C ASP A 158 19.86 -7.70 -16.84
N LYS A 159 19.89 -7.98 -15.53
CA LYS A 159 20.65 -7.20 -14.54
C LYS A 159 22.17 -7.36 -14.68
N GLN A 160 22.66 -8.27 -15.53
CA GLN A 160 24.08 -8.51 -15.74
C GLN A 160 24.65 -7.58 -16.81
N HIS A 161 25.82 -7.00 -16.54
CA HIS A 161 26.47 -6.03 -17.44
C HIS A 161 27.53 -6.66 -18.36
N HIS A 162 27.50 -7.99 -18.50
CA HIS A 162 28.39 -8.77 -19.36
C HIS A 162 27.64 -9.90 -20.06
N GLN A 163 28.26 -10.49 -21.08
CA GLN A 163 27.71 -11.64 -21.80
C GLN A 163 27.82 -12.89 -20.92
N LEU A 164 26.68 -13.55 -20.69
CA LEU A 164 26.61 -14.69 -19.79
C LEU A 164 26.96 -16.01 -20.48
N THR A 165 27.75 -16.83 -19.80
CA THR A 165 27.98 -18.22 -20.19
C THR A 165 26.83 -19.13 -19.73
N GLN A 166 26.66 -20.28 -20.38
CA GLN A 166 25.67 -21.29 -19.97
C GLN A 166 25.84 -21.76 -18.52
N ARG A 167 27.07 -21.71 -17.98
CA ARG A 167 27.32 -22.02 -16.58
C ARG A 167 26.78 -20.92 -15.66
N GLU A 168 27.04 -19.66 -15.97
CA GLU A 168 26.53 -18.52 -15.18
C GLU A 168 25.00 -18.48 -15.23
N ILE A 169 24.38 -18.75 -16.38
CA ILE A 169 22.92 -18.85 -16.49
C ILE A 169 22.38 -19.96 -15.60
N ALA A 170 23.05 -21.13 -15.54
CA ALA A 170 22.64 -22.21 -14.64
C ALA A 170 22.76 -21.83 -13.15
N GLU A 171 23.81 -21.09 -12.78
CA GLU A 171 24.01 -20.58 -11.41
C GLU A 171 22.95 -19.53 -11.03
N ILE A 172 22.60 -18.62 -11.96
CA ILE A 172 21.51 -17.65 -11.79
C ILE A 172 20.16 -18.39 -11.70
N ALA A 173 19.92 -19.37 -12.58
CA ALA A 173 18.69 -20.15 -12.57
C ALA A 173 18.50 -20.94 -11.27
N GLN A 174 19.57 -21.50 -10.69
CA GLN A 174 19.50 -22.12 -9.35
C GLN A 174 19.14 -21.08 -8.29
N THR A 175 19.69 -19.87 -8.35
CA THR A 175 19.33 -18.78 -7.44
C THR A 175 17.84 -18.42 -7.56
N VAL A 176 17.30 -18.36 -8.78
CA VAL A 176 15.86 -18.13 -9.01
C VAL A 176 15.02 -19.25 -8.38
N VAL A 177 15.42 -20.51 -8.52
CA VAL A 177 14.72 -21.65 -7.87
C VAL A 177 14.79 -21.53 -6.34
N ASP A 178 15.97 -21.23 -5.79
CA ASP A 178 16.17 -21.06 -4.35
C ASP A 178 15.31 -19.90 -3.80
N ASP A 179 15.19 -18.80 -4.55
CA ASP A 179 14.34 -17.66 -4.18
C ASP A 179 12.86 -18.04 -4.19
N ILE A 180 12.41 -18.85 -5.16
CA ILE A 180 11.05 -19.39 -5.20
C ILE A 180 10.79 -20.30 -3.98
N HIS A 181 11.73 -21.19 -3.64
CA HIS A 181 11.62 -22.05 -2.45
C HIS A 181 11.59 -21.26 -1.14
N ARG A 182 12.17 -20.04 -1.12
CA ARG A 182 12.15 -19.14 0.04
C ARG A 182 10.90 -18.28 0.14
N LEU A 183 10.02 -18.26 -0.87
CA LEU A 183 8.80 -17.46 -0.84
C LEU A 183 7.95 -17.66 0.42
N PRO A 184 7.69 -18.89 0.92
CA PRO A 184 6.90 -19.05 2.15
C PRO A 184 7.49 -18.32 3.36
N GLN A 185 8.82 -18.38 3.54
CA GLN A 185 9.49 -17.65 4.60
C GLN A 185 9.45 -16.13 4.35
N GLY A 186 9.70 -15.70 3.11
CA GLY A 186 9.66 -14.29 2.74
C GLY A 186 8.27 -13.65 2.90
N ILE A 187 7.19 -14.40 2.65
CA ILE A 187 5.81 -13.97 2.90
C ILE A 187 5.55 -13.81 4.40
N GLN A 188 6.03 -14.74 5.23
CA GLN A 188 5.91 -14.63 6.69
C GLN A 188 6.66 -13.41 7.23
N GLU A 189 7.86 -13.12 6.70
CA GLU A 189 8.64 -11.95 7.05
C GLU A 189 7.93 -10.64 6.66
N ASP A 190 7.38 -10.58 5.44
CA ASP A 190 6.62 -9.41 4.98
C ASP A 190 5.32 -9.22 5.76
N PHE A 191 4.62 -10.30 6.12
CA PHE A 191 3.43 -10.23 6.98
C PHE A 191 3.72 -9.58 8.33
N ASN A 192 4.86 -9.93 8.95
CA ASN A 192 5.27 -9.29 10.20
C ASN A 192 5.54 -7.79 10.00
N GLN A 193 6.14 -7.41 8.87
CA GLN A 193 6.36 -6.00 8.52
C GLN A 193 5.04 -5.24 8.26
N VAL A 194 4.03 -5.90 7.68
CA VAL A 194 2.68 -5.34 7.54
C VAL A 194 2.08 -5.05 8.92
N ALA A 195 2.12 -6.05 9.82
CA ALA A 195 1.58 -5.91 11.17
C ALA A 195 2.29 -4.78 11.97
N ASP A 196 3.62 -4.67 11.83
CA ASP A 196 4.40 -3.62 12.47
C ASP A 196 4.12 -2.23 11.87
N ALA A 197 3.89 -2.14 10.55
CA ALA A 197 3.62 -0.87 9.87
C ALA A 197 2.31 -0.23 10.31
N PHE A 198 1.26 -1.02 10.59
CA PHE A 198 -0.01 -0.49 11.09
C PHE A 198 0.07 0.15 12.49
N ASN A 199 1.17 -0.07 13.21
CA ASN A 199 1.45 0.63 14.47
C ASN A 199 2.18 1.98 14.25
N GLN A 200 2.52 2.31 13.01
CA GLN A 200 3.21 3.53 12.61
C GLN A 200 2.23 4.43 11.85
N LYS A 201 2.38 5.76 11.94
CA LYS A 201 1.55 6.72 11.21
C LYS A 201 2.09 7.00 9.80
N ASP A 202 2.56 5.98 9.08
CA ASP A 202 3.19 6.14 7.77
C ASP A 202 2.37 5.42 6.68
N HIS A 203 1.64 6.21 5.89
CA HIS A 203 0.84 5.70 4.78
C HIS A 203 1.67 4.92 3.77
N TYR A 204 2.84 5.43 3.40
CA TYR A 204 3.69 4.81 2.39
C TYR A 204 4.20 3.46 2.86
N GLN A 205 4.69 3.38 4.09
CA GLN A 205 5.22 2.12 4.62
C GLN A 205 4.15 1.02 4.71
N VAL A 206 2.92 1.39 5.12
CA VAL A 206 1.79 0.45 5.14
C VAL A 206 1.47 -0.05 3.73
N LEU A 207 1.32 0.86 2.76
CA LEU A 207 1.01 0.52 1.38
C LEU A 207 2.09 -0.35 0.72
N HIS A 208 3.35 0.05 0.88
CA HIS A 208 4.51 -0.67 0.37
C HIS A 208 4.60 -2.10 0.93
N ASN A 209 4.39 -2.28 2.24
CA ASN A 209 4.45 -3.60 2.86
C ASN A 209 3.28 -4.49 2.42
N LEU A 210 2.08 -3.92 2.27
CA LEU A 210 0.93 -4.64 1.70
C LEU A 210 1.23 -5.06 0.25
N ASP A 211 1.76 -4.17 -0.58
CA ASP A 211 2.04 -4.45 -1.99
C ASP A 211 3.10 -5.56 -2.13
N ASN A 212 4.22 -5.45 -1.40
CA ASN A 212 5.28 -6.44 -1.39
C ASN A 212 4.78 -7.83 -0.98
N CYS A 213 4.02 -7.90 0.12
CA CYS A 213 3.45 -9.14 0.62
C CYS A 213 2.49 -9.75 -0.43
N ALA A 214 1.60 -8.93 -0.99
CA ALA A 214 0.67 -9.34 -2.03
C ALA A 214 1.41 -9.84 -3.28
N GLN A 215 2.47 -9.15 -3.70
CA GLN A 215 3.29 -9.56 -4.84
C GLN A 215 3.93 -10.93 -4.63
N LYS A 216 4.49 -11.21 -3.44
CA LYS A 216 5.07 -12.53 -3.13
C LYS A 216 4.01 -13.63 -3.06
N ILE A 217 2.82 -13.35 -2.52
CA ILE A 217 1.70 -14.31 -2.52
C ILE A 217 1.25 -14.60 -3.95
N MET A 218 1.07 -13.57 -4.76
CA MET A 218 0.73 -13.71 -6.18
C MET A 218 1.80 -14.50 -6.94
N LEU A 219 3.08 -14.27 -6.66
CA LEU A 219 4.18 -15.01 -7.28
C LEU A 219 4.13 -16.49 -6.88
N ARG A 220 3.97 -16.79 -5.59
CA ARG A 220 3.80 -18.16 -5.08
C ARG A 220 2.61 -18.86 -5.74
N ALA A 221 1.49 -18.15 -5.92
CA ALA A 221 0.31 -18.68 -6.58
C ALA A 221 0.57 -19.14 -8.03
N GLN A 222 1.45 -18.46 -8.78
CA GLN A 222 1.82 -18.87 -10.14
C GLN A 222 2.53 -20.23 -10.21
N PHE A 223 3.16 -20.65 -9.11
CA PHE A 223 3.85 -21.94 -8.99
C PHE A 223 2.96 -23.00 -8.35
N ASP A 224 2.25 -22.67 -7.27
CA ASP A 224 1.42 -23.63 -6.53
C ASP A 224 0.16 -24.03 -7.30
N LEU A 225 -0.46 -23.09 -8.04
CA LEU A 225 -1.68 -23.34 -8.79
C LEU A 225 -1.42 -23.78 -10.24
N ALA A 226 -0.16 -23.92 -10.63
CA ALA A 226 0.23 -24.16 -12.02
C ALA A 226 -0.26 -25.50 -12.57
N ASP A 227 -0.47 -26.48 -11.68
CA ASP A 227 -1.01 -27.82 -11.98
C ASP A 227 -2.54 -27.89 -11.90
N VAL A 228 -3.21 -26.83 -11.45
CA VAL A 228 -4.67 -26.76 -11.40
C VAL A 228 -5.18 -26.28 -12.76
N ASP A 229 -5.96 -27.14 -13.41
CA ASP A 229 -6.49 -26.95 -14.76
C ASP A 229 -7.08 -25.54 -14.95
N LYS A 230 -6.60 -24.76 -15.94
CA LYS A 230 -7.01 -23.37 -16.17
C LYS A 230 -8.51 -23.19 -16.43
N GLN A 231 -9.22 -24.26 -16.78
CA GLN A 231 -10.69 -24.27 -16.92
C GLN A 231 -11.44 -24.34 -15.57
N LYS A 232 -10.75 -24.60 -14.46
CA LYS A 232 -11.30 -24.70 -13.11
C LYS A 232 -10.90 -23.57 -12.18
N LEU A 233 -9.98 -22.69 -12.59
CA LEU A 233 -9.55 -21.54 -11.80
C LEU A 233 -10.29 -20.28 -12.28
N GLY A 234 -11.38 -19.94 -11.61
CA GLY A 234 -12.03 -18.63 -11.73
C GLY A 234 -11.25 -17.54 -11.00
N ALA A 235 -11.70 -16.28 -11.13
CA ALA A 235 -11.19 -15.17 -10.31
C ALA A 235 -11.32 -15.48 -8.80
N ASP A 236 -12.37 -16.22 -8.43
CA ASP A 236 -12.66 -16.71 -7.08
C ASP A 236 -11.55 -17.62 -6.52
N ASP A 237 -10.80 -18.34 -7.37
CA ASP A 237 -9.77 -19.27 -6.91
C ASP A 237 -8.43 -18.58 -6.61
N LYS A 238 -8.13 -17.44 -7.24
CA LYS A 238 -6.95 -16.62 -6.90
C LYS A 238 -7.18 -15.85 -5.60
N SER A 239 -8.36 -15.23 -5.45
CA SER A 239 -8.76 -14.60 -4.20
C SER A 239 -8.87 -15.65 -3.08
N GLY A 240 -9.41 -16.83 -3.39
CA GLY A 240 -9.45 -17.97 -2.46
C GLY A 240 -8.06 -18.47 -2.05
N TYR A 241 -7.10 -18.51 -2.97
CA TYR A 241 -5.71 -18.85 -2.65
C TYR A 241 -5.05 -17.79 -1.77
N GLN A 242 -5.22 -16.50 -2.09
CA GLN A 242 -4.71 -15.42 -1.24
C GLN A 242 -5.32 -15.47 0.16
N GLN A 243 -6.64 -15.68 0.26
CA GLN A 243 -7.34 -15.90 1.53
C GLN A 243 -6.74 -17.07 2.31
N HIS A 244 -6.45 -18.19 1.62
CA HIS A 244 -5.85 -19.37 2.23
C HIS A 244 -4.46 -19.06 2.81
N ILE A 245 -3.59 -18.39 2.06
CA ILE A 245 -2.26 -18.00 2.57
C ILE A 245 -2.38 -17.05 3.76
N VAL A 246 -3.26 -16.06 3.70
CA VAL A 246 -3.50 -15.16 4.83
C VAL A 246 -4.05 -15.91 6.05
N SER A 247 -4.88 -16.93 5.83
CA SER A 247 -5.36 -17.82 6.89
C SER A 247 -4.19 -18.59 7.54
N GLU A 248 -3.26 -19.14 6.74
CA GLU A 248 -2.03 -19.77 7.26
C GLU A 248 -1.20 -18.80 8.12
N LEU A 249 -1.02 -17.56 7.66
CA LEU A 249 -0.26 -16.52 8.37
C LEU A 249 -0.90 -16.14 9.71
N THR A 250 -2.23 -16.09 9.76
CA THR A 250 -3.00 -15.68 10.94
C THR A 250 -3.28 -16.82 11.93
N GLN A 251 -3.17 -18.09 11.51
CA GLN A 251 -3.35 -19.27 12.38
C GLN A 251 -2.42 -19.29 13.60
N GLY A 252 -1.22 -18.72 13.47
CA GLY A 252 -0.25 -18.61 14.56
C GLY A 252 -0.65 -17.63 15.67
N LEU A 253 -1.66 -16.78 15.44
CA LEU A 253 -2.12 -15.78 16.39
C LEU A 253 -3.16 -16.36 17.36
N SER A 254 -3.07 -15.97 18.64
CA SER A 254 -4.18 -16.13 19.59
C SER A 254 -5.37 -15.23 19.23
N GLN A 255 -6.57 -15.51 19.76
CA GLN A 255 -7.75 -14.66 19.55
C GLN A 255 -7.51 -13.21 19.95
N THR A 256 -6.83 -12.97 21.09
CA THR A 256 -6.48 -11.63 21.55
C THR A 256 -5.53 -10.93 20.59
N GLN A 257 -4.46 -11.59 20.15
CA GLN A 257 -3.51 -11.01 19.19
C GLN A 257 -4.17 -10.69 17.84
N ALA A 258 -5.09 -11.55 17.38
CA ALA A 258 -5.85 -11.30 16.16
C ALA A 258 -6.78 -10.10 16.31
N SER A 259 -7.47 -9.99 17.46
CA SER A 259 -8.35 -8.86 17.78
C SER A 259 -7.57 -7.54 17.89
N ASP A 260 -6.42 -7.54 18.56
CA ASP A 260 -5.56 -6.37 18.71
C ASP A 260 -5.04 -5.88 17.35
N LEU A 261 -4.56 -6.81 16.51
CA LEU A 261 -4.09 -6.49 15.16
C LEU A 261 -5.23 -6.01 14.26
N LEU A 262 -6.38 -6.68 14.28
CA LEU A 262 -7.57 -6.25 13.53
C LEU A 262 -7.96 -4.82 13.91
N ASN A 263 -8.03 -4.52 15.21
CA ASN A 263 -8.38 -3.18 15.67
C ASN A 263 -7.31 -2.15 15.28
N SER A 264 -6.02 -2.51 15.27
CA SER A 264 -4.95 -1.62 14.76
C SER A 264 -5.19 -1.29 13.27
N ILE A 265 -5.48 -2.30 12.46
CA ILE A 265 -5.74 -2.16 11.03
C ILE A 265 -7.00 -1.33 10.74
N LEU A 266 -8.16 -1.69 11.32
CA LEU A 266 -9.43 -1.02 11.06
C LEU A 266 -9.44 0.44 11.50
N ASN A 267 -8.63 0.79 12.51
CA ASN A 267 -8.48 2.16 13.00
C ASN A 267 -7.43 2.98 12.24
N HIS A 268 -6.58 2.35 11.43
CA HIS A 268 -5.55 3.05 10.69
C HIS A 268 -6.16 3.80 9.49
N PRO A 269 -5.89 5.11 9.28
CA PRO A 269 -6.51 5.85 8.18
C PRO A 269 -6.18 5.29 6.80
N THR A 270 -4.97 4.73 6.59
CA THR A 270 -4.62 4.02 5.32
C THR A 270 -5.64 2.94 4.96
N SER A 271 -6.11 2.13 5.93
CA SER A 271 -7.04 1.04 5.64
C SER A 271 -8.37 1.58 5.15
N LYS A 272 -8.85 2.63 5.81
CA LYS A 272 -10.11 3.31 5.50
C LYS A 272 -10.06 3.93 4.11
N GLU A 273 -8.98 4.65 3.80
CA GLU A 273 -8.76 5.26 2.49
C GLU A 273 -8.58 4.23 1.38
N LEU A 274 -7.85 3.14 1.65
CA LEU A 274 -7.62 2.09 0.67
C LEU A 274 -8.93 1.39 0.28
N VAL A 275 -9.77 1.06 1.27
CA VAL A 275 -11.10 0.48 1.02
C VAL A 275 -12.01 1.48 0.33
N GLN A 276 -12.00 2.76 0.73
CA GLN A 276 -12.80 3.79 0.08
C GLN A 276 -12.43 3.96 -1.39
N LEU A 277 -11.14 3.97 -1.72
CA LEU A 277 -10.67 4.14 -3.08
C LEU A 277 -10.90 2.90 -3.94
N LEU A 278 -10.50 1.72 -3.47
CA LEU A 278 -10.33 0.54 -4.33
C LEU A 278 -11.46 -0.50 -4.22
N ASN A 279 -12.26 -0.48 -3.16
CA ASN A 279 -13.43 -1.36 -3.07
C ASN A 279 -14.56 -0.86 -3.99
N SER A 280 -14.61 0.44 -4.27
CA SER A 280 -15.57 1.06 -5.18
C SER A 280 -15.47 0.48 -6.61
N PRO A 281 -16.57 -0.08 -7.16
CA PRO A 281 -16.61 -0.48 -8.57
C PRO A 281 -16.37 0.68 -9.54
N GLY A 282 -16.75 1.91 -9.13
CA GLY A 282 -16.59 3.11 -9.94
C GLY A 282 -15.13 3.42 -10.27
N PHE A 283 -14.23 3.23 -9.29
CA PHE A 283 -12.80 3.43 -9.51
C PHE A 283 -12.24 2.48 -10.58
N LYS A 284 -12.56 1.18 -10.45
CA LYS A 284 -12.08 0.14 -11.37
C LYS A 284 -12.59 0.39 -12.79
N MET A 285 -13.85 0.81 -12.94
CA MET A 285 -14.41 1.19 -14.23
C MET A 285 -13.70 2.40 -14.83
N GLN A 286 -13.52 3.46 -14.05
CA GLN A 286 -12.86 4.69 -14.52
C GLN A 286 -11.43 4.42 -15.01
N VAL A 287 -10.64 3.67 -14.24
CA VAL A 287 -9.27 3.30 -14.63
C VAL A 287 -9.27 2.48 -15.92
N MET A 288 -10.19 1.52 -16.08
CA MET A 288 -10.27 0.72 -17.30
C MET A 288 -10.64 1.60 -18.51
N ASP A 289 -11.56 2.54 -18.35
CA ASP A 289 -11.93 3.50 -19.40
C ASP A 289 -10.75 4.41 -19.78
N ASP A 290 -9.96 4.86 -18.80
CA ASP A 290 -8.78 5.70 -19.03
C ASP A 290 -7.66 4.94 -19.74
N LEU A 291 -7.40 3.69 -19.35
CA LEU A 291 -6.43 2.83 -20.01
C LEU A 291 -6.86 2.47 -21.45
N GLU A 292 -8.15 2.29 -21.70
CA GLU A 292 -8.68 2.11 -23.06
C GLU A 292 -8.50 3.37 -23.90
N GLN A 293 -8.74 4.55 -23.34
CA GLN A 293 -8.51 5.84 -24.01
C GLN A 293 -7.03 6.11 -24.30
N ALA A 294 -6.13 5.57 -23.48
CA ALA A 294 -4.68 5.62 -23.68
C ALA A 294 -4.16 4.57 -24.69
N ASP A 295 -5.05 3.84 -25.39
CA ASP A 295 -4.72 2.79 -26.36
C ASP A 295 -3.87 1.64 -25.77
N ILE A 296 -3.96 1.38 -24.46
CA ILE A 296 -3.24 0.30 -23.78
C ILE A 296 -3.85 -1.06 -24.15
N PRO A 297 -3.06 -2.08 -24.54
CA PRO A 297 -3.59 -3.41 -24.85
C PRO A 297 -4.31 -4.07 -23.66
N HIS A 298 -5.41 -4.76 -23.92
CA HIS A 298 -6.26 -5.34 -22.85
C HIS A 298 -5.52 -6.20 -21.82
N GLU A 299 -4.53 -7.00 -22.23
CA GLU A 299 -3.73 -7.81 -21.29
C GLU A 299 -2.91 -6.93 -20.33
N GLU A 300 -2.38 -5.81 -20.81
CA GLU A 300 -1.65 -4.82 -20.01
C GLU A 300 -2.59 -3.98 -19.15
N GLN A 301 -3.83 -3.73 -19.60
CA GLN A 301 -4.87 -3.11 -18.78
C GLN A 301 -5.17 -3.98 -17.54
N LEU A 302 -5.41 -5.28 -17.73
CA LEU A 302 -5.67 -6.22 -16.64
C LEU A 302 -4.49 -6.32 -15.67
N LEU A 303 -3.26 -6.30 -16.18
CA LEU A 303 -2.06 -6.29 -15.34
C LEU A 303 -1.98 -5.00 -14.51
N THR A 304 -2.24 -3.84 -15.13
CA THR A 304 -2.23 -2.53 -14.46
C THR A 304 -3.29 -2.46 -13.37
N LEU A 305 -4.53 -2.90 -13.67
CA LEU A 305 -5.60 -2.98 -12.68
C LEU A 305 -5.24 -3.91 -11.52
N THR A 306 -4.62 -5.06 -11.82
CA THR A 306 -4.16 -6.00 -10.80
C THR A 306 -3.13 -5.34 -9.87
N LYS A 307 -2.15 -4.60 -10.42
CA LYS A 307 -1.16 -3.87 -9.62
C LYS A 307 -1.80 -2.79 -8.74
N LEU A 308 -2.77 -2.05 -9.28
CA LEU A 308 -3.49 -1.00 -8.55
C LEU A 308 -4.30 -1.57 -7.37
N CYS A 309 -4.97 -2.71 -7.58
CA CYS A 309 -5.89 -3.27 -6.58
C CYS A 309 -5.26 -4.26 -5.59
N ARG A 310 -4.01 -4.72 -5.80
CA ARG A 310 -3.47 -5.83 -4.99
C ARG A 310 -3.41 -5.53 -3.50
N THR A 311 -3.12 -4.28 -3.12
CA THR A 311 -3.02 -3.85 -1.73
C THR A 311 -4.36 -3.95 -1.03
N GLU A 312 -5.46 -3.55 -1.70
CA GLU A 312 -6.82 -3.68 -1.18
C GLU A 312 -7.23 -5.15 -1.07
N THR A 313 -6.93 -5.97 -2.07
CA THR A 313 -7.28 -7.39 -2.03
C THR A 313 -6.54 -8.11 -0.89
N LEU A 314 -5.30 -7.71 -0.57
CA LEU A 314 -4.58 -8.25 0.58
C LEU A 314 -5.17 -7.74 1.90
N LEU A 315 -5.50 -6.46 1.98
CA LEU A 315 -6.12 -5.87 3.14
C LEU A 315 -7.47 -6.55 3.45
N ASP A 316 -8.33 -6.76 2.45
CA ASP A 316 -9.63 -7.42 2.59
C ASP A 316 -9.48 -8.86 3.12
N ALA A 317 -8.55 -9.62 2.55
CA ALA A 317 -8.25 -10.96 3.03
C ALA A 317 -7.76 -10.96 4.48
N LEU A 318 -6.89 -10.00 4.82
CA LEU A 318 -6.30 -9.84 6.15
C LEU A 318 -7.35 -9.51 7.20
N ILE A 319 -8.16 -8.47 6.99
CA ILE A 319 -9.19 -8.07 7.95
C ILE A 319 -10.25 -9.18 8.11
N THR A 320 -10.57 -9.90 7.03
CA THR A 320 -11.54 -11.00 7.07
C THR A 320 -11.03 -12.20 7.89
N GLU A 321 -9.79 -12.67 7.66
CA GLU A 321 -9.26 -13.80 8.43
C GLU A 321 -8.97 -13.42 9.89
N LEU A 322 -8.50 -12.19 10.15
CA LEU A 322 -8.31 -11.71 11.52
C LEU A 322 -9.64 -11.60 12.27
N ASP A 323 -10.71 -11.13 11.63
CA ASP A 323 -12.04 -11.05 12.23
C ASP A 323 -12.62 -12.43 12.56
N LYS A 324 -12.54 -13.38 11.62
CA LYS A 324 -12.87 -14.79 11.86
C LYS A 324 -12.11 -15.35 13.05
N ARG A 325 -10.79 -15.08 13.11
CA ARG A 325 -9.92 -15.55 14.18
C ARG A 325 -10.25 -14.91 15.52
N ALA A 326 -10.50 -13.60 15.56
CA ALA A 326 -10.82 -12.83 16.76
C ALA A 326 -12.13 -13.30 17.40
N HIS A 327 -13.12 -13.67 16.59
CA HIS A 327 -14.46 -14.09 17.06
C HIS A 327 -14.66 -15.62 17.07
N GLY A 328 -13.67 -16.41 16.63
CA GLY A 328 -13.80 -17.88 16.56
C GLY A 328 -14.89 -18.35 15.59
N SER A 329 -15.07 -17.66 14.48
CA SER A 329 -16.14 -17.86 13.49
C SER A 329 -15.55 -18.18 12.11
N ASP A 330 -16.27 -18.96 11.30
CA ASP A 330 -15.92 -19.20 9.89
C ASP A 330 -16.41 -18.09 8.94
N LYS A 331 -17.19 -17.12 9.48
CA LYS A 331 -17.78 -16.01 8.73
C LYS A 331 -17.33 -14.67 9.30
N ALA A 332 -17.18 -13.69 8.41
CA ALA A 332 -16.98 -12.30 8.77
C ALA A 332 -18.14 -11.78 9.65
N SER A 333 -17.79 -11.01 10.66
CA SER A 333 -18.71 -10.37 11.59
C SER A 333 -19.52 -9.28 10.90
N GLN A 334 -20.70 -8.99 11.42
CA GLN A 334 -21.52 -7.91 10.89
C GLN A 334 -20.82 -6.55 11.07
N ARG A 335 -20.05 -6.37 12.16
CA ARG A 335 -19.21 -5.18 12.37
C ARG A 335 -18.25 -4.96 11.20
N LEU A 336 -17.55 -6.02 10.77
CA LEU A 336 -16.62 -5.91 9.64
C LEU A 336 -17.36 -5.58 8.35
N ASN A 337 -18.50 -6.23 8.09
CA ASN A 337 -19.31 -5.95 6.90
C ASN A 337 -19.81 -4.49 6.87
N ASP A 338 -20.27 -3.97 8.00
CA ASP A 338 -20.74 -2.59 8.14
C ASP A 338 -19.58 -1.61 7.91
N TRP A 339 -18.40 -1.89 8.47
CA TRP A 339 -17.18 -1.10 8.25
C TRP A 339 -16.79 -1.08 6.77
N VAL A 340 -16.70 -2.25 6.11
CA VAL A 340 -16.36 -2.34 4.67
C VAL A 340 -17.39 -1.61 3.82
N SER A 341 -18.68 -1.78 4.12
CA SER A 341 -19.78 -1.11 3.42
C SER A 341 -19.69 0.41 3.53
N TYR A 342 -19.46 0.93 4.75
CA TYR A 342 -19.34 2.37 4.99
C TYR A 342 -18.22 3.00 4.15
N TYR A 343 -17.00 2.42 4.18
CA TYR A 343 -15.89 3.00 3.43
C TYR A 343 -16.01 2.73 1.92
N GLY A 344 -16.41 1.53 1.51
CA GLY A 344 -16.45 1.15 0.09
C GLY A 344 -17.62 1.75 -0.72
N GLN A 345 -18.68 2.21 -0.06
CA GLN A 345 -19.88 2.77 -0.72
C GLN A 345 -20.26 4.17 -0.21
N GLY A 346 -19.46 4.75 0.70
CA GLY A 346 -19.71 6.05 1.28
C GLY A 346 -19.45 7.22 0.33
N ILE A 347 -19.69 8.43 0.86
CA ILE A 347 -19.42 9.68 0.15
C ILE A 347 -17.92 9.77 -0.21
N GLY A 348 -17.62 9.94 -1.51
CA GLY A 348 -16.24 9.97 -2.03
C GLY A 348 -15.63 8.60 -2.31
N ALA A 349 -16.42 7.51 -2.26
CA ALA A 349 -15.94 6.19 -2.63
C ALA A 349 -15.51 6.13 -4.11
N GLY A 350 -14.29 5.66 -4.34
CA GLY A 350 -13.68 5.53 -5.66
C GLY A 350 -13.07 6.81 -6.23
N GLU A 351 -13.04 7.90 -5.48
CA GLU A 351 -12.47 9.17 -5.92
C GLU A 351 -11.18 9.46 -5.17
N ILE A 352 -10.02 9.38 -5.85
CA ILE A 352 -8.73 9.72 -5.22
C ILE A 352 -8.69 11.18 -4.75
N SER A 353 -9.41 12.08 -5.44
CA SER A 353 -9.55 13.49 -5.05
C SER A 353 -10.31 13.70 -3.74
N ALA A 354 -11.04 12.70 -3.25
CA ALA A 354 -11.76 12.73 -1.98
C ALA A 354 -10.93 12.16 -0.81
N SER A 355 -9.81 11.49 -1.10
CA SER A 355 -8.93 10.88 -0.11
C SER A 355 -8.06 11.91 0.61
N ASP A 356 -7.62 11.56 1.82
CA ASP A 356 -6.59 12.29 2.54
C ASP A 356 -5.36 12.58 1.65
N PRO A 357 -4.83 13.83 1.65
CA PRO A 357 -3.71 14.20 0.79
C PRO A 357 -2.41 13.42 1.07
N GLU A 358 -2.12 13.07 2.33
CA GLU A 358 -0.92 12.31 2.67
C GLU A 358 -1.06 10.86 2.18
N PHE A 359 -2.24 10.27 2.36
CA PHE A 359 -2.56 8.97 1.77
C PHE A 359 -2.46 8.98 0.24
N ALA A 360 -3.12 9.93 -0.43
CA ALA A 360 -3.13 9.99 -1.89
C ALA A 360 -1.71 10.17 -2.45
N SER A 361 -0.91 11.06 -1.85
CA SER A 361 0.49 11.24 -2.21
C SER A 361 1.28 9.95 -2.03
N ALA A 362 1.12 9.24 -0.91
CA ALA A 362 1.80 7.99 -0.64
C ALA A 362 1.38 6.89 -1.63
N PHE A 363 0.09 6.78 -1.92
CA PHE A 363 -0.46 5.82 -2.88
C PHE A 363 0.07 6.08 -4.29
N LEU A 364 -0.03 7.30 -4.81
CA LEU A 364 0.50 7.66 -6.13
C LEU A 364 2.01 7.43 -6.22
N THR A 365 2.75 7.79 -5.17
CA THR A 365 4.21 7.56 -5.10
C THR A 365 4.55 6.07 -5.16
N MET A 366 3.86 5.24 -4.38
CA MET A 366 4.06 3.79 -4.38
C MET A 366 3.69 3.18 -5.75
N GLN A 367 2.58 3.59 -6.34
CA GLN A 367 2.16 3.08 -7.65
C GLN A 367 3.15 3.46 -8.77
N ALA A 368 3.70 4.67 -8.74
CA ALA A 368 4.70 5.11 -9.72
C ALA A 368 6.08 4.45 -9.49
N ASN A 369 6.55 4.41 -8.24
CA ASN A 369 7.92 4.00 -7.94
C ASN A 369 8.08 2.48 -7.79
N ASP A 370 7.16 1.84 -7.06
CA ASP A 370 7.27 0.42 -6.72
C ASP A 370 6.61 -0.44 -7.79
N ASN A 371 5.45 0.02 -8.30
CA ASN A 371 4.69 -0.70 -9.32
C ASN A 371 5.02 -0.31 -10.77
N HIS A 372 5.83 0.75 -10.94
CA HIS A 372 6.28 1.29 -12.22
C HIS A 372 5.11 1.63 -13.16
N LEU A 373 4.00 2.14 -12.61
CA LEU A 373 2.85 2.54 -13.40
C LEU A 373 3.02 3.95 -13.97
N ASN A 374 2.56 4.14 -15.20
CA ASN A 374 2.35 5.48 -15.74
C ASN A 374 0.99 6.00 -15.26
N LEU A 375 1.02 6.92 -14.30
CA LEU A 375 -0.19 7.44 -13.65
C LEU A 375 -1.07 8.27 -14.61
N ASP A 376 -0.46 8.88 -15.63
CA ASP A 376 -1.18 9.64 -16.66
C ASP A 376 -2.13 8.73 -17.44
N ASP A 377 -1.67 7.53 -17.80
CA ASP A 377 -2.48 6.53 -18.53
C ASP A 377 -3.61 5.94 -17.67
N CYS A 378 -3.49 6.06 -16.34
CA CYS A 378 -4.49 5.58 -15.39
C CYS A 378 -5.51 6.66 -14.97
N GLY A 379 -5.40 7.89 -15.48
CA GLY A 379 -6.23 9.02 -15.03
C GLY A 379 -5.93 9.51 -13.60
N LEU A 380 -4.84 9.04 -12.98
CA LEU A 380 -4.49 9.28 -11.57
C LEU A 380 -3.55 10.49 -11.41
N THR A 381 -3.98 11.65 -11.89
CA THR A 381 -3.14 12.87 -11.94
C THR A 381 -3.65 14.01 -11.05
N GLN A 382 -4.85 13.88 -10.49
CA GLN A 382 -5.45 14.91 -9.65
C GLN A 382 -5.00 14.76 -8.21
N GLU A 383 -4.35 15.80 -7.69
CA GLU A 383 -4.03 15.88 -6.27
C GLU A 383 -5.29 16.32 -5.46
N PRO A 384 -5.56 15.69 -4.31
CA PRO A 384 -6.71 16.06 -3.48
C PRO A 384 -6.57 17.48 -2.91
N VAL A 385 -7.70 18.17 -2.77
CA VAL A 385 -7.76 19.47 -2.09
C VAL A 385 -8.04 19.23 -0.60
N ALA A 386 -7.04 19.42 0.25
CA ALA A 386 -7.11 19.12 1.69
C ALA A 386 -8.36 19.65 2.43
N ALA A 387 -8.90 20.80 2.00
CA ALA A 387 -10.10 21.39 2.60
C ALA A 387 -11.41 20.65 2.26
N GLN A 388 -11.40 19.78 1.26
CA GLN A 388 -12.57 19.07 0.72
C GLN A 388 -12.48 17.54 0.89
N THR A 389 -11.37 17.05 1.45
CA THR A 389 -11.09 15.64 1.66
C THR A 389 -11.54 15.17 3.03
N LYS A 390 -11.55 13.85 3.22
CA LYS A 390 -11.78 13.26 4.52
C LYS A 390 -10.70 13.67 5.53
N GLN A 391 -11.10 13.83 6.78
CA GLN A 391 -10.28 14.21 7.91
C GLN A 391 -10.41 13.15 8.99
N TYR A 392 -9.28 12.81 9.62
CA TYR A 392 -9.18 11.77 10.63
C TYR A 392 -8.74 12.38 11.97
N VAL A 393 -9.61 12.30 12.96
CA VAL A 393 -9.38 12.86 14.30
C VAL A 393 -9.44 11.74 15.33
N THR A 394 -8.37 11.57 16.08
CA THR A 394 -8.36 10.72 17.27
C THR A 394 -8.49 11.58 18.52
N LEU A 395 -9.50 11.30 19.35
CA LEU A 395 -9.63 11.95 20.65
C LEU A 395 -8.56 11.39 21.60
N THR A 396 -7.63 12.26 22.01
CA THR A 396 -6.43 11.85 22.76
C THR A 396 -6.70 11.69 24.24
N ASN A 397 -7.71 12.39 24.77
CA ASN A 397 -8.09 12.31 26.17
C ASN A 397 -9.61 12.46 26.34
N PRO A 398 -10.40 11.41 26.02
CA PRO A 398 -11.86 11.44 26.07
C PRO A 398 -12.40 11.40 27.51
N THR A 399 -12.07 12.42 28.30
CA THR A 399 -12.39 12.53 29.73
C THR A 399 -13.90 12.59 29.94
N ALA A 400 -14.65 13.30 29.08
CA ALA A 400 -16.10 13.36 29.19
C ALA A 400 -16.73 11.98 29.02
N VAL A 401 -16.27 11.20 28.04
CA VAL A 401 -16.71 9.81 27.82
C VAL A 401 -16.35 8.94 29.02
N THR A 402 -15.11 9.01 29.50
CA THR A 402 -14.64 8.20 30.64
C THR A 402 -15.45 8.46 31.91
N ASN A 403 -15.82 9.72 32.16
CA ASN A 403 -16.66 10.09 33.30
C ASN A 403 -18.10 9.60 33.11
N ALA A 404 -18.67 9.78 31.92
CA ALA A 404 -20.01 9.30 31.60
C ALA A 404 -20.14 7.79 31.80
N LEU A 405 -19.17 7.00 31.31
CA LEU A 405 -19.17 5.55 31.50
C LEU A 405 -19.20 5.14 32.98
N LYS A 406 -18.43 5.82 33.84
CA LYS A 406 -18.43 5.57 35.30
C LYS A 406 -19.77 5.94 35.94
N GLU A 407 -20.37 7.06 35.53
CA GLU A 407 -21.66 7.48 36.04
C GLU A 407 -22.79 6.53 35.62
N ILE A 408 -22.75 6.05 34.37
CA ILE A 408 -23.69 5.06 33.84
C ILE A 408 -23.54 3.76 34.62
N ALA A 409 -22.31 3.25 34.76
CA ALA A 409 -22.00 2.04 35.53
C ALA A 409 -22.53 2.10 36.97
N ALA A 410 -22.42 3.26 37.64
CA ALA A 410 -22.90 3.47 39.00
C ALA A 410 -24.43 3.52 39.13
N LYS A 411 -25.16 3.71 38.02
CA LYS A 411 -26.63 3.82 37.97
C LYS A 411 -27.32 2.55 37.47
N VAL A 412 -26.56 1.57 36.97
CA VAL A 412 -27.15 0.32 36.47
C VAL A 412 -27.96 -0.35 37.58
N ASP A 413 -29.18 -0.72 37.26
CA ASP A 413 -30.14 -1.38 38.15
C ASP A 413 -30.67 -2.68 37.53
N GLU A 414 -31.55 -3.39 38.23
CA GLU A 414 -32.19 -4.63 37.79
C GLU A 414 -33.17 -4.47 36.60
N LYS A 415 -33.43 -3.23 36.16
CA LYS A 415 -34.32 -2.88 35.03
C LYS A 415 -33.54 -2.29 33.87
N ARG A 416 -34.09 -2.39 32.64
CA ARG A 416 -33.47 -1.80 31.44
C ARG A 416 -33.47 -0.27 31.53
N SER A 417 -32.50 0.35 30.85
CA SER A 417 -32.44 1.81 30.70
C SER A 417 -33.70 2.32 30.01
N GLU A 418 -34.40 3.26 30.65
CA GLU A 418 -35.58 3.91 30.05
C GLU A 418 -35.24 4.63 28.74
N GLN A 419 -34.01 5.15 28.63
CA GLN A 419 -33.56 5.84 27.42
C GLN A 419 -33.33 4.85 26.28
N PHE A 420 -32.73 3.70 26.56
CA PHE A 420 -32.60 2.62 25.59
C PHE A 420 -33.97 2.15 25.07
N GLU A 421 -34.95 1.95 25.97
CA GLU A 421 -36.29 1.54 25.56
C GLU A 421 -36.95 2.57 24.62
N LYS A 422 -36.70 3.86 24.81
CA LYS A 422 -37.19 4.93 23.90
C LYS A 422 -36.45 4.96 22.57
N ASP A 423 -35.17 4.58 22.57
CA ASP A 423 -34.30 4.61 21.40
C ASP A 423 -34.33 3.30 20.60
N PHE A 424 -34.97 2.25 21.12
CA PHE A 424 -34.98 0.90 20.53
C PHE A 424 -35.42 0.90 19.06
N ASP A 425 -36.50 1.62 18.75
CA ASP A 425 -37.05 1.71 17.39
C ASP A 425 -36.34 2.78 16.52
N ARG A 426 -35.40 3.54 17.09
CA ARG A 426 -34.68 4.63 16.41
C ARG A 426 -33.28 4.23 15.96
N ALA A 427 -32.63 3.37 16.73
CA ALA A 427 -31.29 2.87 16.47
C ALA A 427 -31.32 1.40 16.01
N THR A 428 -30.28 0.99 15.29
CA THR A 428 -30.10 -0.41 14.92
C THR A 428 -29.30 -1.12 16.02
N TYR A 429 -29.86 -2.16 16.60
CA TYR A 429 -29.21 -3.00 17.61
C TYR A 429 -28.95 -4.39 17.03
N LEU A 430 -27.74 -4.88 17.21
CA LEU A 430 -27.32 -6.23 16.86
C LEU A 430 -26.76 -6.95 18.09
N VAL A 431 -27.09 -8.22 18.23
CA VAL A 431 -26.56 -9.10 19.28
C VAL A 431 -26.04 -10.38 18.63
N ASP A 432 -24.74 -10.64 18.80
CA ASP A 432 -24.01 -11.76 18.20
C ASP A 432 -24.25 -11.86 16.68
N GLY A 433 -24.27 -10.69 16.01
CA GLY A 433 -24.50 -10.56 14.56
C GLY A 433 -25.96 -10.63 14.11
N ALA A 434 -26.93 -10.91 15.00
CA ALA A 434 -28.34 -10.86 14.65
C ALA A 434 -28.92 -9.46 14.93
N GLN A 435 -29.52 -8.84 13.91
CA GLN A 435 -30.27 -7.60 14.09
C GLN A 435 -31.55 -7.87 14.90
N ILE A 436 -31.79 -7.07 15.94
CA ILE A 436 -32.90 -7.24 16.88
C ILE A 436 -33.82 -6.03 16.96
N SER A 437 -33.51 -4.93 16.28
CA SER A 437 -34.36 -3.75 16.16
C SER A 437 -34.35 -3.23 14.73
N ARG A 438 -35.39 -2.48 14.33
CA ARG A 438 -35.51 -1.88 13.00
C ARG A 438 -35.39 -2.92 11.88
N ASN A 439 -35.79 -4.16 12.14
CA ASN A 439 -35.89 -5.17 11.10
C ASN A 439 -36.93 -4.73 10.06
N GLU A 440 -36.78 -5.18 8.82
CA GLU A 440 -37.77 -4.91 7.77
C GLU A 440 -39.18 -5.40 8.19
N ASP A 441 -39.22 -6.53 8.90
CA ASP A 441 -40.39 -7.02 9.62
C ASP A 441 -40.27 -6.68 11.11
N SER A 442 -41.02 -5.68 11.56
CA SER A 442 -41.03 -5.23 12.96
C SER A 442 -41.47 -6.30 13.96
N THR A 443 -42.04 -7.42 13.52
CA THR A 443 -42.37 -8.54 14.41
C THR A 443 -41.14 -9.35 14.84
N LEU A 444 -40.02 -9.17 14.14
CA LEU A 444 -38.72 -9.77 14.48
C LEU A 444 -37.95 -8.93 15.51
N ASP A 445 -38.41 -7.70 15.79
CA ASP A 445 -37.80 -6.83 16.78
C ASP A 445 -38.03 -7.40 18.19
N ASP A 446 -36.93 -7.60 18.92
CA ASP A 446 -36.94 -8.28 20.22
C ASP A 446 -35.97 -7.62 21.20
N ILE A 447 -36.47 -6.63 21.92
CA ILE A 447 -35.75 -5.90 22.96
C ILE A 447 -35.27 -6.80 24.11
N SER A 448 -35.87 -7.99 24.26
CA SER A 448 -35.53 -8.89 25.35
C SER A 448 -34.14 -9.50 25.20
N LYS A 449 -33.60 -9.54 23.98
CA LYS A 449 -32.28 -10.09 23.65
C LYS A 449 -31.11 -9.26 24.16
N ILE A 450 -31.32 -7.96 24.44
CA ILE A 450 -30.29 -7.12 25.08
C ILE A 450 -30.26 -7.41 26.59
N PRO A 451 -29.07 -7.75 27.15
CA PRO A 451 -28.90 -7.87 28.59
C PRO A 451 -29.22 -6.56 29.31
N THR A 452 -29.95 -6.66 30.41
CA THR A 452 -30.44 -5.49 31.16
C THR A 452 -29.35 -4.48 31.50
N GLY A 453 -28.20 -4.95 32.00
CA GLY A 453 -27.08 -4.09 32.37
C GLY A 453 -26.43 -3.37 31.19
N VAL A 454 -26.40 -4.00 30.00
CA VAL A 454 -25.80 -3.45 28.79
C VAL A 454 -26.66 -2.34 28.19
N SER A 455 -27.98 -2.39 28.35
CA SER A 455 -28.90 -1.37 27.83
C SER A 455 -28.54 0.06 28.26
N TYR A 456 -27.86 0.23 29.38
CA TYR A 456 -27.39 1.53 29.87
C TYR A 456 -26.23 2.12 29.07
N PHE A 457 -25.49 1.28 28.33
CA PHE A 457 -24.36 1.69 27.49
C PHE A 457 -24.71 1.70 26.01
N ALA A 458 -25.68 0.89 25.60
CA ALA A 458 -26.17 0.83 24.22
C ALA A 458 -27.35 1.81 24.02
N ASN A 459 -27.11 3.11 24.09
CA ASN A 459 -28.13 4.14 23.78
C ASN A 459 -27.50 5.36 23.10
N GLN A 460 -28.33 6.19 22.46
CA GLN A 460 -27.84 7.32 21.65
C GLN A 460 -27.12 8.40 22.47
N GLU A 461 -27.42 8.52 23.77
CA GLU A 461 -26.78 9.52 24.64
C GLU A 461 -25.28 9.27 24.85
N LEU A 462 -24.79 8.04 24.60
CA LEU A 462 -23.35 7.72 24.63
C LEU A 462 -22.55 8.68 23.74
N PHE A 463 -23.08 9.02 22.56
CA PHE A 463 -22.38 9.88 21.60
C PHE A 463 -22.34 11.35 22.02
N ALA A 464 -23.24 11.82 22.89
CA ALA A 464 -23.20 13.19 23.38
C ALA A 464 -21.87 13.50 24.09
N SER A 465 -21.34 12.53 24.86
CA SER A 465 -20.05 12.67 25.55
C SER A 465 -18.86 12.67 24.58
N VAL A 466 -18.99 11.98 23.45
CA VAL A 466 -17.99 11.99 22.37
C VAL A 466 -17.96 13.35 21.71
N LEU A 467 -19.12 13.89 21.34
CA LEU A 467 -19.24 15.21 20.71
C LEU A 467 -18.74 16.33 21.63
N ILE A 468 -19.00 16.25 22.95
CA ILE A 468 -18.43 17.18 23.93
C ILE A 468 -16.89 17.09 23.95
N SER A 469 -16.34 15.88 23.90
CA SER A 469 -14.88 15.69 23.88
C SER A 469 -14.27 16.24 22.58
N LEU A 470 -14.92 16.01 21.43
CA LEU A 470 -14.52 16.57 20.15
C LEU A 470 -14.51 18.10 20.17
N MET A 471 -15.57 18.72 20.70
CA MET A 471 -15.65 20.17 20.83
C MET A 471 -14.57 20.72 21.78
N ASN A 472 -14.32 20.06 22.90
CA ASN A 472 -13.32 20.52 23.87
C ASN A 472 -11.87 20.37 23.36
N GLU A 473 -11.56 19.30 22.62
CA GLU A 473 -10.20 19.02 22.13
C GLU A 473 -9.91 19.71 20.79
N GLN A 474 -10.90 19.77 19.88
CA GLN A 474 -10.70 20.25 18.50
C GLN A 474 -11.47 21.52 18.17
N GLY A 475 -12.37 21.98 19.05
CA GLY A 475 -13.20 23.15 18.78
C GLY A 475 -14.30 22.93 17.73
N ILE A 476 -14.64 21.67 17.45
CA ILE A 476 -15.58 21.28 16.38
C ILE A 476 -16.91 20.83 16.98
N THR A 477 -18.02 21.38 16.50
CA THR A 477 -19.37 20.86 16.77
C THR A 477 -20.09 20.49 15.47
N PRO A 478 -20.29 19.20 15.18
CA PRO A 478 -21.05 18.77 14.01
C PRO A 478 -22.56 18.93 14.22
N ILE A 479 -23.26 19.31 13.16
CA ILE A 479 -24.73 19.42 13.13
C ILE A 479 -25.24 18.65 11.93
N GLY A 480 -26.15 17.71 12.17
CA GLY A 480 -26.70 16.84 11.15
C GLY A 480 -27.74 15.89 11.71
N ASP A 481 -28.23 14.98 10.86
CA ASP A 481 -29.19 13.95 11.27
C ASP A 481 -28.43 12.64 11.53
N PRO A 482 -28.34 12.18 12.79
CA PRO A 482 -27.58 10.98 13.13
C PRO A 482 -28.37 9.69 12.90
N THR A 483 -27.67 8.67 12.44
CA THR A 483 -28.08 7.26 12.48
C THR A 483 -27.07 6.50 13.33
N SER A 484 -27.57 5.72 14.29
CA SER A 484 -26.71 4.99 15.24
C SER A 484 -26.93 3.49 15.15
N THR A 485 -25.81 2.75 15.16
CA THR A 485 -25.79 1.29 15.20
C THR A 485 -25.03 0.83 16.45
N PHE A 486 -25.54 -0.19 17.14
CA PHE A 486 -24.93 -0.78 18.33
C PHE A 486 -24.80 -2.28 18.12
N ASN A 487 -23.58 -2.77 17.97
CA ASN A 487 -23.29 -4.19 17.79
C ASN A 487 -22.68 -4.77 19.07
N LEU A 488 -23.39 -5.71 19.69
CA LEU A 488 -23.01 -6.38 20.93
C LEU A 488 -22.53 -7.80 20.64
N TYR A 489 -21.36 -8.16 21.16
CA TYR A 489 -20.82 -9.52 21.14
C TYR A 489 -20.61 -10.06 22.56
N ASN A 490 -21.14 -11.25 22.83
CA ASN A 490 -20.93 -11.95 24.08
C ASN A 490 -19.67 -12.81 24.02
N LYS A 491 -18.72 -12.62 24.96
CA LYS A 491 -17.51 -13.44 25.06
C LYS A 491 -17.68 -14.64 25.99
N GLU A 492 -16.86 -15.67 25.78
CA GLU A 492 -16.85 -16.88 26.59
C GLU A 492 -16.50 -16.63 28.07
N ASP A 493 -15.68 -15.62 28.34
CA ASP A 493 -15.28 -15.23 29.71
C ASP A 493 -16.37 -14.45 30.46
N GLY A 494 -17.53 -14.23 29.84
CA GLY A 494 -18.66 -13.49 30.39
C GLY A 494 -18.55 -11.97 30.24
N THR A 495 -17.50 -11.46 29.60
CA THR A 495 -17.45 -10.06 29.17
C THR A 495 -18.28 -9.85 27.91
N MET A 496 -18.67 -8.60 27.67
CA MET A 496 -19.42 -8.19 26.48
C MET A 496 -18.68 -7.07 25.77
N GLU A 497 -18.55 -7.17 24.46
CA GLU A 497 -18.01 -6.09 23.62
C GLU A 497 -19.14 -5.35 22.95
N LEU A 498 -19.17 -4.03 23.10
CA LEU A 498 -20.11 -3.15 22.45
C LEU A 498 -19.36 -2.25 21.46
N HIS A 499 -19.71 -2.37 20.19
CA HIS A 499 -19.25 -1.51 19.10
C HIS A 499 -20.40 -0.57 18.74
N ALA A 500 -20.30 0.69 19.16
CA ALA A 500 -21.29 1.72 18.87
C ALA A 500 -20.79 2.63 17.75
N GLN A 501 -21.60 2.80 16.72
CA GLN A 501 -21.30 3.63 15.55
C GLN A 501 -22.34 4.74 15.41
N LEU A 502 -21.89 5.93 15.02
CA LEU A 502 -22.76 7.05 14.64
C LEU A 502 -22.36 7.55 13.27
N ASP A 503 -23.27 7.45 12.32
CA ASP A 503 -23.19 8.08 11.01
C ASP A 503 -24.05 9.33 10.99
N MET A 504 -23.55 10.40 10.39
CA MET A 504 -24.26 11.67 10.30
C MET A 504 -24.02 12.32 8.95
N GLN A 505 -25.11 12.65 8.25
CA GLN A 505 -25.06 13.59 7.12
C GLN A 505 -24.93 15.00 7.67
N LEU A 506 -23.82 15.66 7.38
CA LEU A 506 -23.50 16.95 7.97
C LEU A 506 -24.20 18.08 7.21
N LYS A 507 -24.85 18.97 7.98
CA LYS A 507 -25.46 20.21 7.48
C LYS A 507 -24.58 21.42 7.77
N MET A 508 -23.82 21.36 8.86
CA MET A 508 -22.95 22.44 9.33
C MET A 508 -21.87 21.88 10.27
N MET A 509 -20.71 22.53 10.31
CA MET A 509 -19.64 22.22 11.25
C MET A 509 -19.11 23.50 11.90
N ILE A 510 -19.57 23.78 13.12
CA ILE A 510 -19.13 24.98 13.85
C ILE A 510 -17.67 24.79 14.26
N GLY A 511 -16.84 25.81 14.01
CA GLY A 511 -15.42 25.87 14.38
C GLY A 511 -14.43 25.74 13.22
N LEU A 512 -14.84 25.13 12.10
CA LEU A 512 -13.97 24.93 10.92
C LEU A 512 -14.40 25.73 9.68
N ASN A 513 -15.70 25.99 9.51
CA ASN A 513 -16.27 26.97 8.58
C ASN A 513 -17.77 27.09 8.92
N GLU A 514 -18.24 28.29 9.30
CA GLU A 514 -19.67 28.51 9.66
C GLU A 514 -20.58 28.62 8.42
N GLU A 515 -20.21 27.95 7.34
CA GLU A 515 -20.98 27.90 6.09
C GLU A 515 -21.84 26.62 6.06
N PRO A 516 -23.00 26.64 5.38
CA PRO A 516 -23.74 25.43 5.07
C PRO A 516 -22.86 24.44 4.30
N LEU A 517 -23.00 23.15 4.61
CA LEU A 517 -22.28 22.07 3.95
C LEU A 517 -23.19 21.35 2.93
N ASP A 518 -22.60 20.89 1.83
CA ASP A 518 -23.26 20.02 0.86
C ASP A 518 -23.54 18.65 1.52
N PRO A 519 -24.82 18.27 1.77
CA PRO A 519 -25.17 17.05 2.48
C PRO A 519 -24.85 15.78 1.67
N ASP A 520 -24.69 15.89 0.35
CA ASP A 520 -24.33 14.77 -0.53
C ASP A 520 -22.80 14.53 -0.54
N LYS A 521 -22.03 15.47 0.01
CA LYS A 521 -20.56 15.42 0.07
C LYS A 521 -19.98 15.50 1.48
N SER A 522 -20.83 15.74 2.47
CA SER A 522 -20.40 15.96 3.85
C SER A 522 -20.97 14.90 4.79
N SER A 523 -20.07 14.21 5.49
CA SER A 523 -20.42 13.14 6.41
C SER A 523 -19.53 13.16 7.63
N LEU A 524 -20.04 12.55 8.70
CA LEU A 524 -19.28 12.23 9.90
C LEU A 524 -19.59 10.80 10.32
N HIS A 525 -18.54 10.09 10.72
CA HIS A 525 -18.58 8.75 11.28
C HIS A 525 -17.80 8.72 12.58
N LEU A 526 -18.39 8.12 13.60
CA LEU A 526 -17.82 7.96 14.92
C LEU A 526 -17.91 6.51 15.35
N GLU A 527 -16.85 6.01 15.96
CA GLU A 527 -16.84 4.67 16.57
C GLU A 527 -16.47 4.76 18.05
N VAL A 528 -17.27 4.09 18.90
CA VAL A 528 -17.00 3.90 20.33
C VAL A 528 -17.02 2.41 20.62
N ASN A 529 -15.85 1.89 20.98
CA ASN A 529 -15.67 0.48 21.30
C ASN A 529 -15.53 0.31 22.81
N LEU A 530 -16.40 -0.48 23.43
CA LEU A 530 -16.43 -0.71 24.87
C LEU A 530 -16.27 -2.19 25.20
N THR A 531 -15.59 -2.47 26.30
CA THR A 531 -15.67 -3.76 27.01
C THR A 531 -16.48 -3.54 28.28
N ILE A 532 -17.54 -4.34 28.45
CA ILE A 532 -18.48 -4.31 29.57
C ILE A 532 -18.32 -5.61 30.35
N ALA A 533 -18.10 -5.51 31.65
CA ALA A 533 -17.92 -6.66 32.54
C ALA A 533 -18.82 -6.55 33.78
N ALA A 534 -19.36 -7.67 34.22
CA ALA A 534 -20.10 -7.78 35.47
C ALA A 534 -19.27 -8.51 36.52
N HIS A 535 -18.92 -7.84 37.61
CA HIS A 535 -18.17 -8.41 38.73
C HIS A 535 -18.90 -8.14 40.05
N ASN A 536 -19.22 -9.20 40.81
CA ASN A 536 -19.83 -9.07 42.15
C ASN A 536 -21.07 -8.15 42.20
N SER A 537 -21.95 -8.22 41.19
CA SER A 537 -23.14 -7.34 41.03
C SER A 537 -22.83 -5.86 40.74
N GLN A 538 -21.58 -5.53 40.37
CA GLN A 538 -21.19 -4.24 39.83
C GLN A 538 -20.88 -4.38 38.34
N ILE A 539 -21.37 -3.46 37.53
CA ILE A 539 -21.02 -3.37 36.11
C ILE A 539 -19.90 -2.35 35.96
N ASP A 540 -18.91 -2.68 35.15
CA ASP A 540 -17.85 -1.78 34.70
C ASP A 540 -17.85 -1.73 33.18
N ALA A 541 -17.57 -0.56 32.61
CA ALA A 541 -17.45 -0.36 31.18
C ALA A 541 -16.25 0.51 30.88
N LYS A 542 -15.40 0.06 29.96
CA LYS A 542 -14.15 0.74 29.58
C LYS A 542 -14.04 0.82 28.08
N LEU A 543 -13.39 1.88 27.60
CA LEU A 543 -12.99 1.98 26.20
C LEU A 543 -12.01 0.85 25.88
N ASN A 544 -12.30 0.13 24.80
CA ASN A 544 -11.47 -0.95 24.24
C ASN A 544 -10.51 -0.44 23.14
N GLY A 545 -10.44 0.87 22.95
CA GLY A 545 -9.61 1.50 21.94
C GLY A 545 -9.74 3.03 21.95
N PRO A 546 -8.95 3.72 21.12
CA PRO A 546 -9.12 5.15 20.89
C PRO A 546 -10.51 5.44 20.29
N ILE A 547 -11.02 6.65 20.53
CA ILE A 547 -12.22 7.13 19.83
C ILE A 547 -11.76 7.90 18.60
N ASN A 548 -12.10 7.35 17.44
CA ASN A 548 -11.79 7.94 16.14
C ASN A 548 -13.03 8.58 15.56
N VAL A 549 -12.82 9.76 14.97
CA VAL A 549 -13.81 10.58 14.30
C VAL A 549 -13.33 10.81 12.90
N ASP A 550 -14.10 10.33 11.93
CA ASP A 550 -13.81 10.56 10.52
C ASP A 550 -14.88 11.51 9.99
N TYR A 551 -14.48 12.57 9.30
CA TYR A 551 -15.46 13.48 8.73
C TYR A 551 -14.99 14.07 7.41
N ARG A 552 -15.95 14.48 6.59
CA ARG A 552 -15.76 15.29 5.38
C ARG A 552 -16.73 16.46 5.45
N ALA A 553 -16.26 17.67 5.20
CA ALA A 553 -17.05 18.89 5.30
C ALA A 553 -16.85 19.75 4.06
N ASP A 554 -17.59 19.44 2.99
CA ASP A 554 -17.53 20.16 1.73
C ASP A 554 -18.54 21.33 1.75
N PRO A 555 -18.09 22.60 1.63
CA PRO A 555 -18.99 23.75 1.57
C PRO A 555 -19.95 23.71 0.38
N LEU A 556 -21.13 24.31 0.56
CA LEU A 556 -22.25 24.28 -0.40
C LEU A 556 -22.08 25.24 -1.61
#